data_AF-D6YX14-F1
#
_entry.id   AF-D6YX14-F1
#
_cell.length_a   1.000
_cell.length_b   1.000
_cell.length_c   1.000
_cell.angle_alpha   90.00
_cell.angle_beta   90.00
_cell.angle_gamma   90.00
#
_symmetry.space_group_name_H-M   'P 1'
#
loop_
_entity.id
_entity.type
_entity.pdbx_description
1 polymer ?
#
loop_
_entity_poly.entity_id
_entity_poly.type
_entity_poly.pdbx_seq_one_letter_code
_entity_poly.pdbx_strand_id
1 'polypeptide(L)'
;MLIDFVKNRKKDGTMNIHAELSAFNNLRSQTEESAGQILWIEFKMRYLAERSQKIVFELEKITESKKEDQKYYWNCKLDDLLKAIRIAFHDQLSEKETDNLQQYQMVRNRFLHSNFVDALKKLNLSTGGRQMLRNGERVPLDRSEIGESLKALHTNRGVRAIRDLTNSVEELLDRLLKIE
;
A
#
# COMPACT_ATOMS: atom_id res chain seq x y z
N MET A 1 -24.69 -6.45 5.77
CA MET A 1 -24.56 -7.82 6.33
C MET A 1 -23.33 -7.87 7.26
N LEU A 2 -23.37 -7.13 8.38
CA LEU A 2 -22.23 -6.97 9.31
C LEU A 2 -22.68 -7.05 10.79
N ILE A 3 -23.94 -7.43 11.02
CA ILE A 3 -24.57 -7.46 12.35
C ILE A 3 -24.39 -8.83 13.04
N ASP A 4 -23.99 -9.88 12.32
CA ASP A 4 -23.96 -11.24 12.89
C ASP A 4 -22.62 -11.66 13.50
N PHE A 5 -21.58 -10.83 13.42
CA PHE A 5 -20.26 -11.20 13.96
C PHE A 5 -20.25 -11.27 15.50
N VAL A 6 -21.09 -10.49 16.17
CA VAL A 6 -21.20 -10.48 17.65
C VAL A 6 -22.14 -11.59 18.16
N LYS A 7 -23.03 -12.12 17.30
CA LYS A 7 -24.00 -13.16 17.69
C LYS A 7 -23.47 -14.59 17.56
N ASN A 8 -22.32 -14.80 16.95
CA ASN A 8 -21.80 -16.14 16.62
C ASN A 8 -20.80 -16.73 17.63
N ARG A 9 -20.69 -16.17 18.83
CA ARG A 9 -20.10 -16.94 19.94
C ARG A 9 -21.10 -18.01 20.36
N LYS A 10 -20.83 -19.27 20.01
CA LYS A 10 -21.45 -20.40 20.72
C LYS A 10 -21.22 -20.22 22.23
N LYS A 11 -22.19 -20.64 23.05
CA LYS A 11 -22.15 -20.58 24.52
C LYS A 11 -20.90 -21.25 25.14
N ASP A 12 -20.17 -21.99 24.31
CA ASP A 12 -19.08 -22.90 24.58
C ASP A 12 -17.72 -22.38 24.02
N GLY A 13 -17.66 -21.15 23.50
CA GLY A 13 -16.39 -20.48 23.16
C GLY A 13 -15.68 -20.99 21.90
N THR A 14 -16.25 -21.96 21.18
CA THR A 14 -15.71 -22.46 19.92
C THR A 14 -16.11 -21.56 18.76
N MET A 15 -15.11 -20.93 18.15
CA MET A 15 -15.23 -20.09 16.97
C MET A 15 -15.54 -20.95 15.73
N ASN A 16 -16.52 -20.55 14.92
CA ASN A 16 -16.90 -21.30 13.72
C ASN A 16 -15.87 -21.06 12.60
N ILE A 17 -14.86 -21.95 12.53
CA ILE A 17 -13.76 -21.93 11.55
C ILE A 17 -14.28 -21.76 10.10
N HIS A 18 -15.44 -22.32 9.74
CA HIS A 18 -15.97 -22.20 8.38
C HIS A 18 -16.41 -20.78 8.04
N ALA A 19 -17.01 -20.05 9.00
CA ALA A 19 -17.40 -18.66 8.81
C ALA A 19 -16.16 -17.75 8.69
N GLU A 20 -15.11 -18.03 9.45
CA GLU A 20 -13.85 -17.29 9.37
C GLU A 20 -13.11 -17.52 8.06
N LEU A 21 -13.05 -18.77 7.59
CA LEU A 21 -12.46 -19.10 6.28
C LEU A 21 -13.22 -18.40 5.14
N SER A 22 -14.54 -18.35 5.21
CA SER A 22 -15.35 -17.61 4.22
C SER A 22 -15.05 -16.10 4.24
N ALA A 23 -14.96 -15.50 5.44
CA ALA A 23 -14.57 -14.10 5.57
C ALA A 23 -13.15 -13.83 5.06
N PHE A 24 -12.20 -14.70 5.37
CA PHE A 24 -10.83 -14.61 4.90
C PHE A 24 -10.72 -14.71 3.37
N ASN A 25 -11.47 -15.63 2.75
CA ASN A 25 -11.54 -15.76 1.30
C ASN A 25 -12.14 -14.53 0.62
N ASN A 26 -13.11 -13.86 1.23
CA ASN A 26 -13.63 -12.59 0.70
C ASN A 26 -12.60 -11.45 0.79
N LEU A 27 -11.77 -11.45 1.85
CA LEU A 27 -10.67 -10.48 2.01
C LEU A 27 -9.54 -10.71 1.01
N ARG A 28 -9.31 -11.97 0.63
CA ARG A 28 -8.29 -12.37 -0.36
C ARG A 28 -8.47 -11.62 -1.68
N SER A 29 -9.65 -11.66 -2.30
CA SER A 29 -9.85 -11.06 -3.63
C SER A 29 -9.57 -9.55 -3.64
N GLN A 30 -9.98 -8.82 -2.60
CA GLN A 30 -9.75 -7.37 -2.51
C GLN A 30 -8.27 -7.03 -2.27
N THR A 31 -7.57 -7.90 -1.55
CA THR A 31 -6.14 -7.77 -1.29
C THR A 31 -5.34 -8.06 -2.55
N GLU A 32 -5.71 -9.10 -3.31
CA GLU A 32 -5.14 -9.45 -4.60
C GLU A 32 -5.33 -8.32 -5.63
N GLU A 33 -6.53 -7.74 -5.70
CA GLU A 33 -6.81 -6.58 -6.56
C GLU A 33 -5.93 -5.38 -6.21
N SER A 34 -5.84 -5.04 -4.92
CA SER A 34 -4.99 -3.92 -4.43
C SER A 34 -3.50 -4.18 -4.70
N ALA A 35 -3.05 -5.43 -4.53
CA ALA A 35 -1.67 -5.81 -4.85
C ALA A 35 -1.39 -5.69 -6.36
N GLY A 36 -2.34 -6.10 -7.21
CA GLY A 36 -2.25 -5.95 -8.65
C GLY A 36 -2.11 -4.48 -9.08
N GLN A 37 -2.93 -3.59 -8.50
CA GLN A 37 -2.84 -2.15 -8.75
C GLN A 37 -1.49 -1.57 -8.34
N ILE A 38 -0.98 -1.93 -7.16
CA ILE A 38 0.34 -1.51 -6.69
C ILE A 38 1.45 -1.96 -7.67
N LEU A 39 1.42 -3.23 -8.11
CA LEU A 39 2.40 -3.74 -9.07
C LEU A 39 2.30 -3.01 -10.42
N TRP A 40 1.08 -2.68 -10.85
CA TRP A 40 0.84 -1.91 -12.07
C TRP A 40 1.42 -0.50 -12.01
N ILE A 41 1.28 0.19 -10.87
CA ILE A 41 1.90 1.51 -10.66
C ILE A 41 3.42 1.42 -10.75
N GLU A 42 4.03 0.40 -10.14
CA GLU A 42 5.48 0.19 -10.25
C GLU A 42 5.91 -0.03 -11.71
N PHE A 43 5.16 -0.84 -12.46
CA PHE A 43 5.40 -1.01 -13.89
C PHE A 43 5.33 0.33 -14.65
N LYS A 44 4.28 1.14 -14.41
CA LYS A 44 4.14 2.47 -15.02
C LYS A 44 5.29 3.42 -14.66
N MET A 45 5.78 3.39 -13.42
CA MET A 45 6.96 4.19 -13.02
C MET A 45 8.21 3.79 -13.80
N ARG A 46 8.44 2.48 -13.98
CA ARG A 46 9.56 1.98 -14.78
C ARG A 46 9.41 2.35 -16.25
N TYR A 47 8.21 2.26 -16.79
CA TYR A 47 7.91 2.68 -18.16
C TYR A 47 8.11 4.19 -18.36
N LEU A 48 7.67 5.03 -17.42
CA LEU A 48 7.95 6.47 -17.47
C LEU A 48 9.46 6.75 -17.46
N ALA A 49 10.23 6.02 -16.66
CA ALA A 49 11.69 6.15 -16.64
C ALA A 49 12.37 5.64 -17.94
N GLU A 50 11.83 4.61 -18.57
CA GLU A 50 12.26 4.18 -19.91
C GLU A 50 12.09 5.29 -20.95
N ARG A 51 11.03 6.09 -20.82
CA ARG A 51 10.68 7.16 -21.77
C ARG A 51 11.34 8.51 -21.49
N SER A 52 11.74 8.76 -20.25
CA SER A 52 12.25 10.07 -19.81
C SER A 52 13.75 10.07 -19.55
N GLN A 53 14.49 10.75 -20.42
CA GLN A 53 15.94 10.94 -20.24
C GLN A 53 16.26 11.72 -18.94
N LYS A 54 15.36 12.60 -18.50
CA LYS A 54 15.51 13.35 -17.25
C LYS A 54 15.53 12.42 -16.05
N ILE A 55 14.62 11.43 -16.01
CA ILE A 55 14.58 10.45 -14.93
C ILE A 55 15.84 9.58 -14.93
N VAL A 56 16.28 9.12 -16.11
CA VAL A 56 17.50 8.31 -16.21
C VAL A 56 18.70 9.06 -15.64
N PHE A 57 18.87 10.32 -16.02
CA PHE A 57 19.96 11.16 -15.53
C PHE A 57 19.92 11.37 -14.01
N GLU A 58 18.74 11.65 -13.44
CA GLU A 58 18.63 11.80 -11.98
C GLU A 58 18.83 10.46 -11.25
N LEU A 59 18.40 9.34 -11.85
CA LEU A 59 18.60 8.02 -11.27
C LEU A 59 20.08 7.63 -11.24
N GLU A 60 20.83 7.92 -12.30
CA GLU A 60 22.29 7.70 -12.36
C GLU A 60 23.01 8.45 -11.24
N LYS A 61 22.66 9.72 -10.99
CA LYS A 61 23.21 10.49 -9.88
C LYS A 61 22.87 9.87 -8.52
N ILE A 62 21.62 9.43 -8.31
CA ILE A 62 21.18 8.83 -7.04
C ILE A 62 21.88 7.48 -6.78
N THR A 63 22.22 6.76 -7.84
CA THR A 63 22.73 5.39 -7.78
C THR A 63 24.23 5.27 -8.10
N GLU A 64 24.94 6.39 -8.22
CA GLU A 64 26.37 6.46 -8.60
C GLU A 64 27.25 5.50 -7.79
N SER A 65 27.04 5.44 -6.47
CA SER A 65 27.81 4.59 -5.55
C SER A 65 27.31 3.15 -5.44
N LYS A 66 26.28 2.75 -6.21
CA LYS A 66 25.66 1.42 -6.16
C LYS A 66 26.28 0.50 -7.20
N LYS A 67 25.98 -0.80 -7.06
CA LYS A 67 26.36 -1.79 -8.06
C LYS A 67 25.75 -1.43 -9.40
N GLU A 68 26.47 -1.73 -10.47
CA GLU A 68 26.11 -1.36 -11.85
C GLU A 68 24.69 -1.81 -12.22
N ASP A 69 24.32 -3.04 -11.86
CA ASP A 69 23.00 -3.59 -12.10
C ASP A 69 21.87 -2.82 -11.39
N GLN A 70 22.15 -2.14 -10.28
CA GLN A 70 21.16 -1.37 -9.51
C GLN A 70 20.97 0.06 -10.01
N LYS A 71 21.74 0.50 -11.01
CA LYS A 71 21.62 1.84 -11.58
C LYS A 71 20.49 1.96 -12.59
N TYR A 72 20.11 0.84 -13.20
CA TYR A 72 19.12 0.82 -14.25
C TYR A 72 17.69 0.89 -13.72
N TYR A 73 16.80 1.62 -14.43
CA TYR A 73 15.41 1.81 -14.01
C TYR A 73 14.62 0.50 -13.87
N TRP A 74 15.02 -0.57 -14.57
CA TRP A 74 14.38 -1.90 -14.48
C TRP A 74 14.82 -2.74 -13.28
N ASN A 75 15.90 -2.38 -12.59
CA ASN A 75 16.47 -3.19 -11.49
C ASN A 75 16.85 -2.38 -10.22
N CYS A 76 16.73 -1.05 -10.27
CA CYS A 76 16.91 -0.21 -9.09
C CYS A 76 15.81 -0.46 -8.02
N LYS A 77 16.07 -0.01 -6.79
CA LYS A 77 15.04 0.01 -5.74
C LYS A 77 13.97 1.04 -6.13
N LEU A 78 12.71 0.69 -5.91
CA LEU A 78 11.58 1.59 -6.19
C LEU A 78 11.73 2.95 -5.50
N ASP A 79 12.32 2.96 -4.30
CA ASP A 79 12.63 4.18 -3.54
C ASP A 79 13.55 5.15 -4.31
N ASP A 80 14.55 4.62 -5.03
CA ASP A 80 15.46 5.43 -5.84
C ASP A 80 14.76 5.94 -7.10
N LEU A 81 13.97 5.08 -7.75
CA LEU A 81 13.18 5.42 -8.92
C LEU A 81 12.18 6.54 -8.63
N LEU A 82 11.44 6.42 -7.53
CA LEU A 82 10.51 7.45 -7.07
C LEU A 82 11.22 8.76 -6.75
N LYS A 83 12.40 8.70 -6.12
CA LYS A 83 13.21 9.89 -5.85
C LYS A 83 13.66 10.54 -7.16
N ALA A 84 14.10 9.76 -8.15
CA ALA A 84 14.48 10.27 -9.46
C ALA A 84 13.29 10.95 -10.17
N ILE A 85 12.11 10.32 -10.19
CA ILE A 85 10.87 10.91 -10.74
C ILE A 85 10.56 12.25 -10.06
N ARG A 86 10.63 12.31 -8.72
CA ARG A 86 10.35 13.54 -7.97
C ARG A 86 11.30 14.67 -8.29
N ILE A 87 12.59 14.39 -8.47
CA ILE A 87 13.59 15.41 -8.82
C ILE A 87 13.41 15.85 -10.27
N ALA A 88 13.29 14.90 -11.19
CA ALA A 88 13.13 15.15 -12.62
C ALA A 88 11.90 16.02 -12.93
N PHE A 89 10.83 15.88 -12.15
CA PHE A 89 9.57 16.60 -12.35
C PHE A 89 9.22 17.61 -11.24
N HIS A 90 10.18 18.05 -10.44
CA HIS A 90 9.87 18.86 -9.25
C HIS A 90 9.02 20.10 -9.55
N ASP A 91 9.26 20.78 -10.68
CA ASP A 91 8.51 21.95 -11.12
C ASP A 91 7.09 21.63 -11.63
N GLN A 92 6.81 20.37 -11.98
CA GLN A 92 5.52 19.90 -12.52
C GLN A 92 4.67 19.15 -11.49
N LEU A 93 5.20 18.97 -10.26
CA LEU A 93 4.49 18.31 -9.16
C LEU A 93 3.92 19.35 -8.21
N SER A 94 2.63 19.22 -7.91
CA SER A 94 2.05 19.88 -6.75
C SER A 94 2.56 19.26 -5.44
N GLU A 95 2.41 19.99 -4.33
CA GLU A 95 2.70 19.48 -2.99
C GLU A 95 1.93 18.19 -2.69
N LYS A 96 0.63 18.17 -3.02
CA LYS A 96 -0.23 16.98 -2.85
C LYS A 96 0.27 15.78 -3.65
N GLU A 97 0.74 15.98 -4.89
CA GLU A 97 1.28 14.88 -5.71
C GLU A 97 2.60 14.35 -5.15
N THR A 98 3.43 15.24 -4.65
CA THR A 98 4.67 14.89 -3.95
C THR A 98 4.38 14.04 -2.71
N ASP A 99 3.39 14.45 -1.91
CA ASP A 99 2.94 13.71 -0.74
C ASP A 99 2.34 12.35 -1.11
N ASN A 100 1.53 12.29 -2.18
CA ASN A 100 0.95 11.04 -2.65
C ASN A 100 2.02 10.05 -3.11
N LEU A 101 3.07 10.50 -3.82
CA LEU A 101 4.18 9.63 -4.20
C LEU A 101 4.92 9.08 -2.96
N GLN A 102 5.17 9.93 -1.96
CA GLN A 102 5.82 9.52 -0.72
C GLN A 102 4.93 8.55 0.09
N GLN A 103 3.64 8.84 0.21
CA GLN A 103 2.69 7.99 0.91
C GLN A 103 2.56 6.63 0.21
N TYR A 104 2.46 6.62 -1.12
CA TYR A 104 2.39 5.42 -1.93
C TYR A 104 3.58 4.50 -1.68
N GLN A 105 4.80 5.03 -1.70
CA GLN A 105 6.02 4.27 -1.37
C GLN A 105 5.92 3.55 -0.02
N MET A 106 5.50 4.27 1.02
CA MET A 106 5.40 3.75 2.37
C MET A 106 4.30 2.69 2.49
N VAL A 107 3.15 2.91 1.85
CA VAL A 107 2.01 1.99 1.87
C VAL A 107 2.34 0.72 1.09
N ARG A 108 2.87 0.84 -0.13
CA ARG A 108 3.29 -0.28 -0.99
C ARG A 108 4.25 -1.21 -0.26
N ASN A 109 5.29 -0.66 0.36
CA ASN A 109 6.30 -1.45 1.06
C ASN A 109 5.70 -2.21 2.26
N ARG A 110 4.74 -1.63 2.99
CA ARG A 110 4.09 -2.35 4.10
C ARG A 110 3.07 -3.37 3.62
N PHE A 111 2.28 -3.01 2.61
CA PHE A 111 1.20 -3.84 2.09
C PHE A 111 1.70 -5.13 1.43
N LEU A 112 2.70 -5.04 0.54
CA LEU A 112 3.25 -6.22 -0.15
C LEU A 112 4.05 -7.16 0.77
N HIS A 113 4.41 -6.71 1.97
CA HIS A 113 5.00 -7.54 3.02
C HIS A 113 3.97 -7.99 4.08
N SER A 114 2.68 -7.92 3.76
CA SER A 114 1.57 -8.33 4.63
C SER A 114 1.52 -7.60 5.98
N ASN A 115 2.18 -6.44 6.10
CA ASN A 115 2.15 -5.62 7.31
C ASN A 115 1.01 -4.59 7.22
N PHE A 116 -0.23 -5.10 7.29
CA PHE A 116 -1.43 -4.31 7.08
C PHE A 116 -1.68 -3.26 8.18
N VAL A 117 -1.27 -3.54 9.42
CA VAL A 117 -1.32 -2.59 10.53
C VAL A 117 -0.48 -1.35 10.23
N ASP A 118 0.77 -1.54 9.81
CA ASP A 118 1.61 -0.38 9.49
C ASP A 118 1.17 0.29 8.18
N ALA A 119 0.61 -0.45 7.22
CA ALA A 119 0.00 0.15 6.02
C ALA A 119 -1.14 1.12 6.39
N LEU A 120 -2.04 0.72 7.31
CA LEU A 120 -3.09 1.60 7.84
C LEU A 120 -2.54 2.85 8.53
N LYS A 121 -1.46 2.73 9.32
CA LYS A 121 -0.80 3.90 9.93
C LYS A 121 -0.27 4.85 8.87
N LYS A 122 0.30 4.35 7.77
CA LYS A 122 0.79 5.19 6.66
C LYS A 122 -0.34 5.86 5.88
N LEU A 123 -1.55 5.31 5.95
CA LEU A 123 -2.77 5.93 5.43
C LEU A 123 -3.43 6.89 6.42
N ASN A 124 -2.85 7.11 7.61
CA ASN A 124 -3.47 7.84 8.72
C ASN A 124 -4.85 7.28 9.13
N LEU A 125 -5.02 5.95 8.99
CA LEU A 125 -6.24 5.24 9.34
C LEU A 125 -6.09 4.53 10.67
N SER A 126 -7.23 4.27 11.31
CA SER A 126 -7.27 3.46 12.53
C SER A 126 -6.73 2.06 12.25
N THR A 127 -5.85 1.57 13.13
CA THR A 127 -5.28 0.21 13.03
C THR A 127 -6.07 -0.85 13.76
N GLY A 128 -7.16 -0.49 14.43
CA GLY A 128 -7.92 -1.43 15.23
C GLY A 128 -8.77 -2.36 14.36
N GLY A 129 -8.47 -3.65 14.36
CA GLY A 129 -9.49 -4.63 14.73
C GLY A 129 -9.56 -4.58 16.25
N ARG A 130 -10.73 -4.40 16.86
CA ARG A 130 -10.78 -4.04 18.28
C ARG A 130 -10.65 -5.31 19.13
N GLN A 131 -9.54 -5.51 19.83
CA GLN A 131 -9.58 -6.30 21.05
C GLN A 131 -10.25 -5.41 22.11
N MET A 132 -11.45 -5.79 22.57
CA MET A 132 -12.00 -5.21 23.80
C MET A 132 -11.28 -5.89 24.96
N LEU A 133 -10.54 -5.11 25.75
CA LEU A 133 -10.07 -5.56 27.05
C LEU A 133 -11.29 -5.70 27.99
N ARG A 134 -11.17 -6.52 29.05
CA ARG A 134 -12.26 -6.76 30.01
C ARG A 134 -12.82 -5.47 30.65
N ASN A 135 -12.06 -4.38 30.63
CA ASN A 135 -12.42 -3.05 31.15
C ASN A 135 -13.07 -2.11 30.10
N GLY A 136 -13.30 -2.58 28.87
CA GLY A 136 -13.87 -1.77 27.78
C GLY A 136 -12.86 -0.88 27.06
N GLU A 137 -11.59 -0.86 27.46
CA GLU A 137 -10.54 -0.15 26.75
C GLU A 137 -10.23 -0.82 25.41
N ARG A 138 -9.98 0.01 24.41
CA ARG A 138 -9.65 -0.41 23.04
C ARG A 138 -8.15 -0.25 22.84
N VAL A 139 -7.45 -1.36 22.68
CA VAL A 139 -6.01 -1.38 22.38
C VAL A 139 -5.74 -1.84 20.94
N PRO A 140 -4.62 -1.42 20.32
CA PRO A 140 -4.18 -1.95 19.04
C PRO A 140 -3.96 -3.47 19.12
N LEU A 141 -4.28 -4.20 18.04
CA LEU A 141 -4.00 -5.64 17.94
C LEU A 141 -2.50 -5.91 17.92
N ASP A 142 -2.13 -7.07 18.46
CA ASP A 142 -0.77 -7.58 18.32
C ASP A 142 -0.44 -7.87 16.85
N ARG A 143 0.78 -7.58 16.44
CA ARG A 143 1.28 -7.74 15.06
C ARG A 143 1.35 -9.22 14.64
N SER A 144 1.24 -10.15 15.60
CA SER A 144 1.27 -11.60 15.39
C SER A 144 -0.04 -12.15 14.80
N GLU A 145 -1.16 -11.43 14.87
CA GLU A 145 -2.48 -11.89 14.42
C GLU A 145 -2.80 -11.44 12.97
N ILE A 146 -2.22 -12.15 11.98
CA ILE A 146 -2.35 -11.81 10.55
C ILE A 146 -3.81 -11.68 10.10
N GLY A 147 -4.69 -12.61 10.51
CA GLY A 147 -6.12 -12.57 10.15
C GLY A 147 -6.83 -11.32 10.66
N GLU A 148 -6.51 -10.86 11.87
CA GLU A 148 -7.10 -9.65 12.46
C GLU A 148 -6.53 -8.37 11.83
N SER A 149 -5.24 -8.36 11.47
CA SER A 149 -4.65 -7.24 10.73
C SER A 149 -5.29 -7.04 9.35
N LEU A 150 -5.64 -8.13 8.66
CA LEU A 150 -6.34 -8.09 7.37
C LEU A 150 -7.80 -7.66 7.53
N LYS A 151 -8.49 -8.13 8.58
CA LYS A 151 -9.84 -7.66 8.93
C LYS A 151 -9.86 -6.16 9.23
N ALA A 152 -8.84 -5.64 9.93
CA ALA A 152 -8.70 -4.22 10.23
C ALA A 152 -8.53 -3.39 8.96
N LEU A 153 -7.72 -3.87 8.01
CA LEU A 153 -7.52 -3.22 6.72
C LEU A 153 -8.85 -3.05 5.97
N HIS A 154 -9.70 -4.07 5.99
CA HIS A 154 -11.00 -4.02 5.34
C HIS A 154 -11.99 -3.10 6.06
N THR A 155 -12.13 -3.32 7.37
CA THR A 155 -13.13 -2.61 8.20
C THR A 155 -12.87 -1.11 8.26
N ASN A 156 -11.59 -0.72 8.26
CA ASN A 156 -11.19 0.68 8.40
C ASN A 156 -10.99 1.40 7.06
N ARG A 157 -11.61 0.90 5.99
CA ARG A 157 -11.52 1.46 4.62
C ARG A 157 -10.09 1.46 4.06
N GLY A 158 -9.18 0.66 4.60
CA GLY A 158 -7.79 0.57 4.18
C GLY A 158 -7.66 0.16 2.72
N VAL A 159 -8.38 -0.88 2.28
CA VAL A 159 -8.44 -1.29 0.86
C VAL A 159 -8.86 -0.13 -0.05
N ARG A 160 -9.92 0.60 0.34
CA ARG A 160 -10.40 1.74 -0.44
C ARG A 160 -9.35 2.86 -0.50
N ALA A 161 -8.73 3.19 0.63
CA ALA A 161 -7.72 4.24 0.68
C ALA A 161 -6.45 3.87 -0.11
N ILE A 162 -6.06 2.59 -0.13
CA ILE A 162 -4.99 2.10 -1.00
C ILE A 162 -5.36 2.34 -2.46
N ARG A 163 -6.56 1.94 -2.87
CA ARG A 163 -7.05 2.13 -4.24
C ARG A 163 -7.10 3.61 -4.63
N ASP A 164 -7.61 4.46 -3.75
CA ASP A 164 -7.72 5.89 -4.01
C ASP A 164 -6.32 6.53 -4.15
N LEU A 165 -5.35 6.08 -3.33
CA LEU A 165 -3.95 6.49 -3.44
C LEU A 165 -3.29 5.98 -4.72
N THR A 166 -3.48 4.71 -5.09
CA THR A 166 -2.93 4.15 -6.33
C THR A 166 -3.50 4.85 -7.56
N ASN A 167 -4.80 5.12 -7.59
CA ASN A 167 -5.42 5.85 -8.70
C ASN A 167 -4.87 7.27 -8.82
N SER A 168 -4.68 7.98 -7.70
CA SER A 168 -4.10 9.31 -7.74
C SER A 168 -2.66 9.31 -8.25
N VAL A 169 -1.87 8.29 -7.89
CA VAL A 169 -0.52 8.12 -8.45
C VAL A 169 -0.57 7.72 -9.92
N GLU A 170 -1.54 6.89 -10.33
CA GLU A 170 -1.72 6.52 -11.73
C GLU A 170 -2.00 7.73 -12.61
N GLU A 171 -2.96 8.56 -12.21
CA GLU A 171 -3.34 9.79 -12.91
C GLU A 171 -2.15 10.75 -13.05
N LEU A 172 -1.33 10.84 -11.99
CA LEU A 172 -0.08 11.60 -12.02
C LEU A 172 0.89 11.02 -13.05
N LEU A 173 1.16 9.72 -13.03
CA LEU A 173 2.08 9.09 -13.97
C LEU A 173 1.60 9.24 -15.41
N ASP A 174 0.29 9.11 -15.66
CA ASP A 174 -0.31 9.32 -16.97
C ASP A 174 -0.18 10.77 -17.44
N ARG A 175 -0.24 11.74 -16.52
CA ARG A 175 0.03 13.15 -16.82
C ARG A 175 1.49 13.38 -17.16
N LEU A 176 2.42 12.83 -16.39
CA LEU A 176 3.86 12.94 -16.64
C LEU A 176 4.25 12.29 -17.97
N LEU A 177 3.68 11.14 -18.32
CA LEU A 177 3.88 10.47 -19.60
C LEU A 177 3.43 11.31 -20.81
N LYS A 178 2.47 12.23 -20.65
CA LYS A 178 1.98 13.08 -21.75
C LYS A 178 2.84 14.30 -22.03
N ILE A 179 3.72 14.67 -21.10
CA ILE A 179 4.60 15.84 -21.20
C ILE A 179 6.05 15.46 -21.50
N GLU A 180 6.35 14.16 -21.57
CA GLU A 180 7.59 13.58 -22.09
C GLU A 180 7.45 13.23 -23.58
#